data_AF-A0A1I2HI28-F1
#
_entry.id   AF-A0A1I2HI28-F1
#
_cell.length_a   1.000
_cell.length_b   1.000
_cell.length_c   1.000
_cell.angle_alpha   90.00
_cell.angle_beta   90.00
_cell.angle_gamma   90.00
#
_symmetry.space_group_name_H-M   'P 1'
#
loop_
_entity.id
_entity.type
_entity.pdbx_description
1 polymer ?
#
loop_
_entity_poly.entity_id
_entity_poly.type
_entity_poly.pdbx_seq_one_letter_code
_entity_poly.pdbx_strand_id
1 'polypeptide(L)'
;MKKAENIIVGISIGDLNGIGSEVVLKTFEDSRMLELCTPVIFANVKLLSFVKKSFQSTSLLHGIDKLDQIVPGKINVLNVWREGVDLSPGVSDPKAGEYAIKSFVAATKALKEGLVDVLVTAPINKYNIQSEEFKFPGHTDYLDRELEGNALMLMVQDNLRVGLMTDHIPLSEVASHLTEELIKKKIETVKQSLIQDFSINKPKIAVLGLNPHCGDGGVIGKEDDLILKPALKKIFDKGTLVFGPFPADGFFGSNQYDNYDAVIAIYHDQGLIPFKTLSFGKGVNYTAGLNKIRTSPDHGTAYDIAGKGIADFNSFKEAVYLAIDVYHSRNQYAEISAKPLKTKEKQL
;
A
#
# COMPACT_ATOMS: atom_id res chain seq x y z
N MET A 1 24.34 20.66 -1.47
CA MET A 1 23.15 19.84 -1.14
C MET A 1 21.94 20.58 -1.67
N LYS A 2 21.21 19.99 -2.62
CA LYS A 2 19.89 20.53 -2.99
C LYS A 2 19.07 20.64 -1.71
N LYS A 3 18.34 21.75 -1.49
CA LYS A 3 17.24 21.75 -0.49
C LYS A 3 16.38 20.52 -0.80
N ALA A 4 15.95 19.77 0.22
CA ALA A 4 15.08 18.62 0.02
C ALA A 4 13.97 19.03 -0.97
N GLU A 5 14.00 18.47 -2.18
CA GLU A 5 12.99 18.74 -3.19
C GLU A 5 11.67 18.30 -2.55
N ASN A 6 10.72 19.22 -2.44
CA ASN A 6 9.49 18.97 -1.68
C ASN A 6 8.67 17.91 -2.44
N ILE A 7 8.70 16.67 -1.95
CA ILE A 7 8.15 15.48 -2.61
C ILE A 7 6.70 15.75 -3.00
N ILE A 8 6.37 15.59 -4.28
CA ILE A 8 5.02 15.79 -4.78
C ILE A 8 4.20 14.53 -4.55
N VAL A 9 3.30 14.58 -3.58
CA VAL A 9 2.44 13.45 -3.20
C VAL A 9 1.13 13.55 -3.97
N GLY A 10 0.95 12.69 -4.98
CA GLY A 10 -0.32 12.56 -5.69
C GLY A 10 -1.33 11.80 -4.85
N ILE A 11 -2.54 12.34 -4.71
CA ILE A 11 -3.59 11.76 -3.86
C ILE A 11 -4.85 11.52 -4.68
N SER A 12 -5.30 10.26 -4.77
CA SER A 12 -6.64 9.96 -5.28
C SER A 12 -7.66 10.06 -4.14
N ILE A 13 -8.78 10.75 -4.36
CA ILE A 13 -9.70 11.18 -3.31
C ILE A 13 -10.60 10.08 -2.74
N GLY A 14 -10.63 8.92 -3.40
CA GLY A 14 -11.45 7.80 -2.96
C GLY A 14 -12.94 7.99 -3.25
N ASP A 15 -13.78 7.19 -2.60
CA ASP A 15 -15.24 7.31 -2.71
C ASP A 15 -15.72 8.65 -2.10
N LEU A 16 -16.46 9.43 -2.90
CA LEU A 16 -16.91 10.77 -2.49
C LEU A 16 -17.95 10.76 -1.37
N ASN A 17 -18.68 9.65 -1.20
CA ASN A 17 -19.66 9.48 -0.12
C ASN A 17 -19.06 8.75 1.09
N GLY A 18 -17.81 8.31 1.01
CA GLY A 18 -17.05 7.75 2.13
C GLY A 18 -16.26 8.80 2.91
N ILE A 19 -15.40 8.33 3.82
CA ILE A 19 -14.53 9.19 4.64
C ILE A 19 -13.28 9.70 3.92
N GLY A 20 -13.03 9.29 2.67
CA GLY A 20 -11.77 9.58 1.96
C GLY A 20 -11.42 11.06 1.92
N SER A 21 -12.39 11.91 1.58
CA SER A 21 -12.19 13.37 1.57
C SER A 21 -11.91 13.94 2.97
N GLU A 22 -12.57 13.41 4.00
CA GLU A 22 -12.39 13.87 5.38
C GLU A 22 -10.98 13.54 5.89
N VAL A 23 -10.52 12.30 5.71
CA VAL A 23 -9.19 11.89 6.21
C VAL A 23 -8.06 12.59 5.47
N VAL A 24 -8.18 12.77 4.14
CA VAL A 24 -7.20 13.51 3.35
C VAL A 24 -7.07 14.95 3.87
N LEU A 25 -8.21 15.63 4.05
CA LEU A 25 -8.22 17.03 4.48
C LEU A 25 -7.69 17.20 5.90
N LYS A 26 -8.09 16.34 6.85
CA LYS A 26 -7.59 16.34 8.23
C LYS A 26 -6.08 16.11 8.31
N THR A 27 -5.53 15.22 7.47
CA THR A 27 -4.07 15.00 7.43
C THR A 27 -3.30 16.28 7.11
N PHE A 28 -3.79 17.11 6.19
CA PHE A 28 -3.10 18.34 5.78
C PHE A 28 -3.58 19.61 6.48
N GLU A 29 -4.46 19.52 7.48
CA GLU A 29 -4.77 20.64 8.38
C GLU A 29 -3.55 21.05 9.21
N ASP A 30 -2.71 20.09 9.56
CA ASP A 30 -1.41 20.34 10.17
C ASP A 30 -0.42 20.83 9.12
N SER A 31 -0.08 22.12 9.17
CA SER A 31 0.82 22.77 8.21
C SER A 31 2.21 22.16 8.19
N ARG A 32 2.63 21.45 9.24
CA ARG A 32 3.93 20.75 9.29
C ARG A 32 4.01 19.66 8.22
N MET A 33 2.88 19.07 7.81
CA MET A 33 2.85 18.13 6.68
C MET A 33 3.31 18.78 5.38
N LEU A 34 3.05 20.07 5.18
CA LEU A 34 3.42 20.82 3.98
C LEU A 34 4.93 21.15 3.94
N GLU A 35 5.63 21.00 5.06
CA GLU A 35 7.09 21.07 5.14
C GLU A 35 7.75 19.75 4.69
N LEU A 36 7.02 18.63 4.80
CA LEU A 36 7.49 17.29 4.44
C LEU A 36 7.18 16.93 2.98
N CYS A 37 6.04 17.39 2.46
CA CYS A 37 5.62 17.12 1.09
C CYS A 37 4.72 18.23 0.50
N THR A 38 4.54 18.20 -0.82
CA THR A 38 3.54 19.00 -1.53
C THR A 38 2.39 18.09 -1.98
N PRO A 39 1.23 18.10 -1.29
CA PRO A 39 0.09 17.28 -1.68
C PRO A 39 -0.63 17.84 -2.91
N VAL A 40 -0.96 16.94 -3.83
CA VAL A 40 -1.78 17.21 -5.02
C VAL A 40 -2.97 16.26 -5.02
N ILE A 41 -4.14 16.77 -4.65
CA ILE A 41 -5.38 16.01 -4.59
C ILE A 41 -6.05 16.04 -5.96
N PHE A 42 -6.21 14.87 -6.57
CA PHE A 42 -6.88 14.69 -7.85
C PHE A 42 -8.39 14.64 -7.60
N ALA A 43 -9.09 15.78 -7.69
CA ALA A 43 -10.51 15.87 -7.34
C ALA A 43 -11.21 17.05 -8.02
N ASN A 44 -12.02 17.80 -7.27
CA ASN A 44 -12.60 19.07 -7.65
C ASN A 44 -12.55 20.02 -6.44
N VAL A 45 -11.96 21.20 -6.62
CA VAL A 45 -11.72 22.14 -5.51
C VAL A 45 -13.02 22.68 -4.89
N LYS A 46 -14.09 22.83 -5.68
CA LYS A 46 -15.39 23.29 -5.18
C LYS A 46 -16.04 22.22 -4.32
N LEU A 47 -15.96 20.96 -4.75
CA LEU A 47 -16.45 19.81 -4.00
C LEU A 47 -15.72 19.66 -2.66
N LEU A 48 -14.38 19.70 -2.66
CA LEU A 48 -13.62 19.64 -1.40
C LEU A 48 -13.88 20.85 -0.51
N SER A 49 -14.11 22.04 -1.09
CA SER A 49 -14.51 23.22 -0.33
C SER A 49 -15.90 23.09 0.30
N PHE A 50 -16.80 22.30 -0.30
CA PHE A 50 -18.08 21.95 0.30
C PHE A 50 -17.91 20.93 1.42
N VAL A 51 -17.19 19.84 1.17
CA VAL A 51 -16.92 18.77 2.14
C VAL A 51 -16.22 19.32 3.39
N LYS A 52 -15.20 20.16 3.25
CA LYS A 52 -14.46 20.71 4.39
C LYS A 52 -15.34 21.54 5.35
N LYS A 53 -16.46 22.11 4.85
CA LYS A 53 -17.41 22.87 5.68
C LYS A 53 -18.21 21.95 6.61
N SER A 54 -18.47 20.70 6.22
CA SER A 54 -19.30 19.79 7.03
C SER A 54 -18.64 19.39 8.35
N PHE A 55 -17.31 19.47 8.43
CA PHE A 55 -16.53 19.20 9.65
C PHE A 55 -15.64 20.38 10.08
N GLN A 56 -15.98 21.61 9.64
CA GLN A 56 -15.36 22.86 10.09
C GLN A 56 -13.83 22.95 9.90
N SER A 57 -13.32 22.32 8.85
CA SER A 57 -11.90 22.38 8.49
C SER A 57 -11.43 23.79 8.16
N THR A 58 -10.24 24.15 8.65
CA THR A 58 -9.59 25.43 8.36
C THR A 58 -8.62 25.37 7.17
N SER A 59 -8.42 24.18 6.58
CA SER A 59 -7.50 23.95 5.46
C SER A 59 -7.73 24.88 4.28
N LEU A 60 -6.66 25.52 3.80
CA LEU A 60 -6.68 26.40 2.63
C LEU A 60 -6.36 25.61 1.36
N LEU A 61 -7.38 25.42 0.52
CA LEU A 61 -7.25 24.68 -0.73
C LEU A 61 -6.82 25.61 -1.87
N HIS A 62 -5.85 25.16 -2.66
CA HIS A 62 -5.38 25.83 -3.86
C HIS A 62 -5.83 25.04 -5.09
N GLY A 63 -6.88 25.51 -5.75
CA GLY A 63 -7.38 24.85 -6.96
C GLY A 63 -6.46 25.12 -8.15
N ILE A 64 -6.10 24.06 -8.87
CA ILE A 64 -5.30 24.09 -10.09
C ILE A 64 -6.01 23.33 -11.21
N ASP A 65 -5.74 23.72 -12.46
CA ASP A 65 -6.29 23.06 -13.66
C ASP A 65 -5.20 22.26 -14.40
N LYS A 66 -3.93 22.48 -14.08
CA LYS A 66 -2.77 21.79 -14.66
C LYS A 66 -1.69 21.54 -13.59
N LEU A 67 -0.91 20.48 -13.76
CA LEU A 67 0.13 20.08 -12.80
C LEU A 67 1.35 21.03 -12.79
N ASP A 68 1.56 21.83 -13.84
CA ASP A 68 2.59 22.89 -13.84
C ASP A 68 2.24 24.10 -12.95
N GLN A 69 1.02 24.15 -12.41
CA GLN A 69 0.54 25.18 -11.50
C GLN A 69 0.71 24.80 -10.01
N ILE A 70 1.33 23.65 -9.71
CA ILE A 70 1.54 23.20 -8.32
C ILE A 70 2.31 24.27 -7.54
N VAL A 71 1.80 24.61 -6.36
CA VAL A 71 2.44 25.55 -5.44
C VAL A 71 2.90 24.81 -4.18
N PRO A 72 4.22 24.75 -3.90
CA PRO A 72 4.74 24.21 -2.64
C PRO A 72 4.20 24.96 -1.42
N GLY A 73 4.01 24.26 -0.31
CA GLY A 73 3.44 24.84 0.91
C GLY A 73 1.92 25.12 0.83
N LYS A 74 1.23 24.53 -0.16
CA LYS A 74 -0.22 24.60 -0.33
C LYS A 74 -0.82 23.21 -0.48
N ILE A 75 -2.10 23.08 -0.12
CA ILE A 75 -2.90 21.90 -0.44
C ILE A 75 -3.43 22.09 -1.86
N ASN A 76 -2.74 21.51 -2.85
CA ASN A 76 -3.11 21.65 -4.24
C ASN A 76 -4.27 20.70 -4.57
N VAL A 77 -5.27 21.17 -5.31
CA VAL A 77 -6.40 20.36 -5.79
C VAL A 77 -6.47 20.49 -7.30
N LEU A 78 -6.09 19.44 -8.01
CA LEU A 78 -6.24 19.37 -9.46
C LEU A 78 -7.70 19.06 -9.81
N ASN A 79 -8.34 19.95 -10.55
CA ASN A 79 -9.70 19.74 -11.05
C ASN A 79 -9.71 18.70 -12.18
N VAL A 80 -9.94 17.43 -11.81
CA VAL A 80 -10.09 16.31 -12.75
C VAL A 80 -11.45 16.35 -13.45
N TRP A 81 -12.45 16.94 -12.79
CA TRP A 81 -13.78 17.22 -13.34
C TRP A 81 -14.24 18.62 -12.95
N ARG A 82 -15.23 19.18 -13.67
CA ARG A 82 -15.68 20.57 -13.47
C ARG A 82 -17.16 20.66 -13.10
N GLU A 83 -17.93 19.66 -13.50
CA GLU A 83 -19.34 19.50 -13.18
C GLU A 83 -19.58 19.36 -11.67
N GLY A 84 -20.75 19.81 -11.21
CA GLY A 84 -21.21 19.57 -9.86
C GLY A 84 -21.55 18.10 -9.65
N VAL A 85 -21.27 17.59 -8.45
CA VAL A 85 -21.59 16.23 -8.04
C VAL A 85 -22.40 16.30 -6.76
N ASP A 86 -23.57 15.67 -6.76
CA ASP A 86 -24.39 15.55 -5.57
C ASP A 86 -23.76 14.52 -4.63
N LEU A 87 -23.51 14.94 -3.39
CA LEU A 87 -22.94 14.08 -2.36
C LEU A 87 -24.06 13.57 -1.46
N SER A 88 -24.02 12.26 -1.17
CA SER A 88 -24.87 11.61 -0.18
C SER A 88 -23.97 10.87 0.81
N PRO A 89 -23.30 11.59 1.75
CA PRO A 89 -22.39 10.97 2.70
C PRO A 89 -23.04 9.78 3.41
N GLY A 90 -22.33 8.65 3.41
CA GLY A 90 -22.78 7.40 4.01
C GLY A 90 -23.69 6.54 3.15
N VAL A 91 -23.99 6.97 1.92
CA VAL A 91 -24.77 6.19 0.96
C VAL A 91 -23.86 5.69 -0.16
N SER A 92 -23.86 4.37 -0.35
CA SER A 92 -23.19 3.73 -1.47
C SER A 92 -23.86 4.14 -2.78
N ASP A 93 -23.14 4.88 -3.63
CA ASP A 93 -23.65 5.40 -4.91
C ASP A 93 -22.66 5.07 -6.04
N PRO A 94 -23.08 4.35 -7.11
CA PRO A 94 -22.24 4.10 -8.28
C PRO A 94 -21.65 5.38 -8.89
N LYS A 95 -22.40 6.49 -8.90
CA LYS A 95 -21.92 7.77 -9.45
C LYS A 95 -20.76 8.32 -8.63
N ALA A 96 -20.78 8.18 -7.30
CA ALA A 96 -19.65 8.53 -6.45
C ALA A 96 -18.42 7.64 -6.74
N GLY A 97 -18.66 6.36 -7.01
CA GLY A 97 -17.64 5.39 -7.46
C GLY A 97 -16.97 5.78 -8.78
N GLU A 98 -17.73 6.28 -9.76
CA GLU A 98 -17.18 6.77 -11.04
C GLU A 98 -16.17 7.91 -10.83
N TYR A 99 -16.48 8.89 -9.97
CA TYR A 99 -15.54 9.99 -9.68
C TYR A 99 -14.32 9.53 -8.88
N ALA A 100 -14.49 8.54 -8.00
CA ALA A 100 -13.36 7.90 -7.32
C ALA A 100 -12.39 7.28 -8.32
N ILE A 101 -12.91 6.59 -9.35
CA ILE A 101 -12.10 6.02 -10.43
C ILE A 101 -11.48 7.11 -11.32
N LYS A 102 -12.23 8.15 -11.70
CA LYS A 102 -11.66 9.29 -12.46
C LYS A 102 -10.45 9.89 -11.73
N SER A 103 -10.58 10.10 -10.42
CA SER A 103 -9.50 10.57 -9.54
C SER A 103 -8.30 9.61 -9.54
N PHE A 104 -8.56 8.31 -9.32
CA PHE A 104 -7.53 7.29 -9.25
C PHE A 104 -6.76 7.11 -10.56
N VAL A 105 -7.45 7.08 -11.70
CA VAL A 105 -6.86 6.98 -13.04
C VAL A 105 -5.99 8.21 -13.33
N ALA A 106 -6.49 9.42 -13.03
CA ALA A 106 -5.73 10.65 -13.24
C ALA A 106 -4.45 10.70 -12.37
N ALA A 107 -4.56 10.31 -11.10
CA ALA A 107 -3.42 10.27 -10.18
C ALA A 107 -2.38 9.22 -10.60
N THR A 108 -2.84 8.03 -11.02
CA THR A 108 -1.97 6.95 -11.52
C THR A 108 -1.24 7.39 -12.79
N LYS A 109 -1.95 8.05 -13.72
CA LYS A 109 -1.34 8.59 -14.94
C LYS A 109 -0.25 9.62 -14.62
N ALA A 110 -0.52 10.55 -13.71
CA ALA A 110 0.48 11.54 -13.29
C ALA A 110 1.72 10.87 -12.66
N LEU A 111 1.54 9.82 -11.86
CA LEU A 111 2.65 9.06 -11.27
C LEU A 111 3.47 8.33 -12.34
N LYS A 112 2.78 7.71 -13.31
CA LYS A 112 3.41 7.02 -14.46
C LYS A 112 4.28 7.99 -15.27
N GLU A 113 3.75 9.18 -15.55
CA GLU A 113 4.43 10.25 -16.30
C GLU A 113 5.50 11.00 -15.48
N GLY A 114 5.63 10.72 -14.18
CA GLY A 114 6.62 11.38 -13.31
C GLY A 114 6.25 12.82 -12.95
N LEU A 115 4.98 13.19 -13.06
CA LEU A 115 4.45 14.51 -12.67
C LEU A 115 4.15 14.59 -11.17
N VAL A 116 4.04 13.44 -10.50
CA VAL A 116 4.06 13.29 -9.04
C VAL A 116 5.07 12.20 -8.69
N ASP A 117 5.66 12.29 -7.50
CA ASP A 117 6.73 11.41 -7.05
C ASP A 117 6.19 10.07 -6.49
N VAL A 118 5.07 10.15 -5.77
CA VAL A 118 4.43 9.01 -5.09
C VAL A 118 2.90 9.13 -5.18
N LEU A 119 2.20 7.99 -5.04
CA LEU A 119 0.74 7.94 -5.00
C LEU A 119 0.23 7.46 -3.64
N VAL A 120 -0.66 8.21 -3.03
CA VAL A 120 -1.40 7.81 -1.82
C VAL A 120 -2.89 7.76 -2.16
N THR A 121 -3.51 6.58 -2.06
CA THR A 121 -4.92 6.43 -2.45
C THR A 121 -5.84 6.44 -1.25
N ALA A 122 -6.84 7.31 -1.19
CA ALA A 122 -7.90 7.20 -0.19
C ALA A 122 -8.85 6.02 -0.49
N PRO A 123 -9.64 5.55 0.49
CA PRO A 123 -10.46 4.34 0.34
C PRO A 123 -11.54 4.45 -0.75
N ILE A 124 -11.75 3.37 -1.51
CA ILE A 124 -12.88 3.21 -2.44
C ILE A 124 -13.70 1.97 -2.09
N ASN A 125 -14.96 1.96 -2.53
CA ASN A 125 -15.81 0.78 -2.43
C ASN A 125 -15.69 -0.08 -3.70
N LYS A 126 -15.13 -1.29 -3.57
CA LYS A 126 -14.92 -2.23 -4.69
C LYS A 126 -16.20 -2.59 -5.47
N TYR A 127 -17.38 -2.53 -4.85
CA TYR A 127 -18.66 -2.82 -5.50
C TYR A 127 -19.12 -1.67 -6.40
N ASN A 128 -18.87 -0.41 -5.99
CA ASN A 128 -19.36 0.77 -6.71
C ASN A 128 -18.48 1.18 -7.89
N ILE A 129 -17.25 0.67 -7.96
CA ILE A 129 -16.27 1.06 -8.99
C ILE A 129 -16.29 0.17 -10.22
N GLN A 130 -17.02 -0.96 -10.19
CA GLN A 130 -17.17 -1.83 -11.35
C GLN A 130 -18.07 -1.12 -12.36
N SER A 131 -17.56 -0.89 -13.56
CA SER A 131 -18.31 -0.30 -14.67
C SER A 131 -17.96 -1.01 -15.98
N GLU A 132 -18.67 -0.70 -17.07
CA GLU A 132 -18.31 -1.23 -18.39
C GLU A 132 -16.90 -0.79 -18.81
N GLU A 133 -16.46 0.38 -18.36
CA GLU A 133 -15.16 1.00 -18.68
C GLU A 133 -14.04 0.62 -17.70
N PHE A 134 -14.38 0.18 -16.47
CA PHE A 134 -13.42 -0.23 -15.44
C PHE A 134 -13.79 -1.61 -14.86
N LYS A 135 -13.21 -2.66 -15.46
CA LYS A 135 -13.37 -4.06 -15.05
C LYS A 135 -12.09 -4.61 -14.44
N PHE A 136 -11.67 -4.05 -13.30
CA PHE A 136 -10.53 -4.57 -12.54
C PHE A 136 -11.01 -5.19 -11.23
N PRO A 137 -10.61 -6.43 -10.90
CA PRO A 137 -10.95 -7.06 -9.62
C PRO A 137 -10.48 -6.23 -8.41
N GLY A 138 -9.40 -5.46 -8.57
CA GLY A 138 -8.96 -4.46 -7.59
C GLY A 138 -7.92 -3.46 -8.12
N HIS A 139 -7.54 -2.49 -7.27
CA HIS A 139 -6.51 -1.50 -7.59
C HIS A 139 -5.18 -2.13 -8.00
N THR A 140 -4.79 -3.23 -7.34
CA THR A 140 -3.51 -3.89 -7.52
C THR A 140 -3.32 -4.34 -8.97
N ASP A 141 -4.35 -4.94 -9.58
CA ASP A 141 -4.29 -5.40 -10.98
C ASP A 141 -4.17 -4.24 -11.98
N TYR A 142 -4.91 -3.16 -11.73
CA TYR A 142 -4.81 -1.95 -12.54
C TYR A 142 -3.42 -1.32 -12.44
N LEU A 143 -2.89 -1.20 -11.22
CA LEU A 143 -1.56 -0.64 -10.97
C LEU A 143 -0.46 -1.52 -11.56
N ASP A 144 -0.58 -2.85 -11.51
CA ASP A 144 0.37 -3.76 -12.13
C ASP A 144 0.47 -3.54 -13.64
N ARG A 145 -0.69 -3.35 -14.29
CA ARG A 145 -0.76 -3.05 -15.71
C ARG A 145 -0.18 -1.68 -16.04
N GLU A 146 -0.51 -0.66 -15.24
CA GLU A 146 -0.16 0.73 -15.56
C GLU A 146 1.24 1.15 -15.13
N LEU A 147 1.73 0.63 -14.01
CA LEU A 147 2.98 1.06 -13.38
C LEU A 147 4.13 0.07 -13.57
N GLU A 148 3.87 -1.07 -14.22
CA GLU A 148 4.81 -2.14 -14.52
C GLU A 148 5.44 -2.75 -13.26
N GLY A 149 5.22 -4.05 -13.03
CA GLY A 149 5.79 -4.72 -11.87
C GLY A 149 5.20 -6.09 -11.58
N ASN A 150 5.43 -6.54 -10.35
CA ASN A 150 4.81 -7.74 -9.78
C ASN A 150 4.20 -7.37 -8.43
N ALA A 151 3.07 -6.68 -8.45
CA ALA A 151 2.47 -6.09 -7.29
C ALA A 151 2.16 -7.14 -6.24
N LEU A 152 2.48 -6.77 -5.01
CA LEU A 152 2.29 -7.59 -3.83
C LEU A 152 1.76 -6.67 -2.74
N MET A 153 0.63 -7.04 -2.15
CA MET A 153 0.13 -6.36 -0.96
C MET A 153 1.06 -6.65 0.21
N LEU A 154 1.65 -5.59 0.77
CA LEU A 154 2.47 -5.64 1.97
C LEU A 154 1.84 -4.69 3.00
N MET A 155 1.29 -5.24 4.06
CA MET A 155 0.77 -4.45 5.17
C MET A 155 1.92 -4.02 6.07
N VAL A 156 1.97 -2.75 6.43
CA VAL A 156 3.09 -2.14 7.16
C VAL A 156 2.56 -1.34 8.34
N GLN A 157 3.15 -1.56 9.51
CA GLN A 157 3.02 -0.69 10.67
C GLN A 157 4.35 -0.75 11.43
N ASP A 158 5.05 0.38 11.52
CA ASP A 158 6.42 0.46 12.05
C ASP A 158 7.33 -0.66 11.51
N ASN A 159 7.71 -1.61 12.37
CA ASN A 159 8.58 -2.74 12.04
C ASN A 159 7.79 -3.99 11.62
N LEU A 160 6.48 -4.05 11.84
CA LEU A 160 5.64 -5.16 11.42
C LEU A 160 5.29 -5.03 9.93
N ARG A 161 5.76 -5.98 9.13
CA ARG A 161 5.48 -6.07 7.70
C ARG A 161 4.90 -7.44 7.37
N VAL A 162 3.69 -7.48 6.83
CA VAL A 162 2.98 -8.74 6.52
C VAL A 162 2.59 -8.77 5.04
N GLY A 163 3.21 -9.67 4.29
CA GLY A 163 2.90 -9.98 2.90
C GLY A 163 2.01 -11.22 2.78
N LEU A 164 1.38 -11.38 1.62
CA LEU A 164 0.47 -12.51 1.34
C LEU A 164 0.96 -13.32 0.13
N MET A 165 0.98 -14.65 0.24
CA MET A 165 1.17 -15.54 -0.91
C MET A 165 -0.05 -15.52 -1.83
N THR A 166 -1.23 -15.69 -1.24
CA THR A 166 -2.53 -15.59 -1.91
C THR A 166 -3.36 -14.49 -1.27
N ASP A 167 -4.09 -13.74 -2.09
CA ASP A 167 -4.84 -12.56 -1.65
C ASP A 167 -6.35 -12.83 -1.58
N HIS A 168 -7.15 -12.38 -2.54
CA HIS A 168 -8.62 -12.41 -2.47
C HIS A 168 -9.17 -13.64 -3.19
N ILE A 169 -8.76 -14.84 -2.74
CA ILE A 169 -9.27 -16.13 -3.27
C ILE A 169 -10.10 -16.86 -2.22
N PRO A 170 -11.04 -17.74 -2.62
CA PRO A 170 -11.74 -18.61 -1.69
C PRO A 170 -10.76 -19.47 -0.88
N LEU A 171 -11.03 -19.64 0.42
CA LEU A 171 -10.16 -20.43 1.31
C LEU A 171 -9.94 -21.87 0.80
N SER A 172 -10.96 -22.46 0.16
CA SER A 172 -10.89 -23.79 -0.46
C SER A 172 -9.91 -23.90 -1.63
N GLU A 173 -9.49 -22.78 -2.22
CA GLU A 173 -8.58 -22.73 -3.36
C GLU A 173 -7.15 -22.38 -2.98
N VAL A 174 -6.88 -22.03 -1.72
CA VAL A 174 -5.54 -21.58 -1.29
C VAL A 174 -4.47 -22.64 -1.54
N ALA A 175 -4.76 -23.90 -1.18
CA ALA A 175 -3.81 -24.99 -1.31
C ALA A 175 -3.39 -25.25 -2.76
N SER A 176 -4.33 -25.18 -3.72
CA SER A 176 -4.05 -25.47 -5.13
C SER A 176 -3.23 -24.38 -5.83
N HIS A 177 -3.25 -23.15 -5.30
CA HIS A 177 -2.45 -22.04 -5.82
C HIS A 177 -1.00 -22.06 -5.31
N LEU A 178 -0.71 -22.84 -4.27
CA LEU A 178 0.60 -22.85 -3.64
C LEU A 178 1.59 -23.68 -4.48
N THR A 179 2.41 -22.99 -5.27
CA THR A 179 3.46 -23.59 -6.11
C THR A 179 4.85 -23.07 -5.73
N GLU A 180 5.90 -23.84 -6.05
CA GLU A 180 7.29 -23.40 -5.85
C GLU A 180 7.58 -22.07 -6.59
N GLU A 181 7.00 -21.90 -7.78
CA GLU A 181 7.14 -20.68 -8.57
C GLU A 181 6.50 -19.48 -7.86
N LEU A 182 5.27 -19.62 -7.36
CA LEU A 182 4.59 -18.56 -6.60
C LEU A 182 5.41 -18.18 -5.36
N ILE A 183 5.83 -19.17 -4.57
CA ILE A 183 6.61 -18.97 -3.34
C ILE A 183 7.89 -18.19 -3.65
N LYS A 184 8.65 -18.64 -4.65
CA LYS A 184 9.89 -17.97 -5.08
C LYS A 184 9.63 -16.54 -5.54
N LYS A 185 8.61 -16.33 -6.37
CA LYS A 185 8.25 -15.01 -6.91
C LYS A 185 7.89 -14.04 -5.78
N LYS A 186 7.01 -14.45 -4.87
CA LYS A 186 6.54 -13.61 -3.75
C LYS A 186 7.66 -13.27 -2.78
N ILE A 187 8.51 -14.24 -2.40
CA ILE A 187 9.66 -14.01 -1.51
C ILE A 187 10.67 -13.05 -2.16
N GLU A 188 10.95 -13.20 -3.46
CA GLU A 188 11.88 -12.30 -4.14
C GLU A 188 11.32 -10.88 -4.21
N THR A 189 10.03 -10.69 -4.51
CA THR A 189 9.39 -9.37 -4.47
C THR A 189 9.49 -8.72 -3.10
N VAL A 190 9.18 -9.47 -2.02
CA VAL A 190 9.29 -8.97 -0.64
C VAL A 190 10.74 -8.63 -0.31
N LYS A 191 11.69 -9.51 -0.60
CA LYS A 191 13.13 -9.28 -0.37
C LYS A 191 13.61 -8.01 -1.06
N GLN A 192 13.29 -7.82 -2.35
CA GLN A 192 13.69 -6.62 -3.08
C GLN A 192 13.08 -5.37 -2.46
N SER A 193 11.81 -5.41 -2.08
CA SER A 193 11.15 -4.29 -1.42
C SER A 193 11.82 -3.98 -0.07
N LEU A 194 12.15 -4.99 0.75
CA LEU A 194 12.85 -4.77 2.03
C LEU A 194 14.20 -4.08 1.84
N ILE A 195 14.94 -4.43 0.78
CA ILE A 195 16.23 -3.81 0.46
C ILE A 195 16.04 -2.38 -0.07
N GLN A 196 15.18 -2.21 -1.08
CA GLN A 196 15.08 -0.96 -1.84
C GLN A 196 14.18 0.08 -1.17
N ASP A 197 13.07 -0.38 -0.60
CA ASP A 197 11.99 0.48 -0.08
C ASP A 197 12.13 0.70 1.43
N PHE A 198 12.72 -0.26 2.14
CA PHE A 198 12.86 -0.22 3.60
C PHE A 198 14.32 -0.18 4.08
N SER A 199 15.29 -0.09 3.17
CA SER A 199 16.72 0.05 3.47
C SER A 199 17.32 -1.10 4.30
N ILE A 200 16.80 -2.32 4.15
CA ILE A 200 17.26 -3.52 4.89
C ILE A 200 18.22 -4.34 4.02
N ASN A 201 19.52 -4.21 4.25
CA ASN A 201 20.55 -4.84 3.41
C ASN A 201 20.53 -6.38 3.39
N LYS A 202 20.14 -7.02 4.51
CA LYS A 202 20.08 -8.49 4.63
C LYS A 202 18.75 -8.91 5.28
N PRO A 203 17.63 -8.82 4.54
CA PRO A 203 16.32 -9.04 5.12
C PRO A 203 16.13 -10.49 5.59
N LYS A 204 15.59 -10.66 6.79
CA LYS A 204 15.11 -11.93 7.34
C LYS A 204 13.60 -12.02 7.11
N ILE A 205 13.17 -13.03 6.38
CA ILE A 205 11.77 -13.22 6.01
C ILE A 205 11.25 -14.49 6.71
N ALA A 206 10.21 -14.36 7.51
CA ALA A 206 9.47 -15.51 8.03
C ALA A 206 8.34 -15.89 7.08
N VAL A 207 8.09 -17.18 6.91
CA VAL A 207 6.95 -17.71 6.15
C VAL A 207 6.11 -18.57 7.09
N LEU A 208 4.79 -18.37 7.08
CA LEU A 208 3.85 -19.16 7.87
C LEU A 208 3.53 -20.48 7.15
N GLY A 209 3.11 -21.49 7.90
CA GLY A 209 2.58 -22.73 7.34
C GLY A 209 1.17 -22.54 6.78
N LEU A 210 0.78 -23.36 5.81
CA LEU A 210 -0.60 -23.41 5.31
C LEU A 210 -1.51 -24.03 6.37
N ASN A 211 -1.11 -25.19 6.89
CA ASN A 211 -1.93 -25.95 7.82
C ASN A 211 -1.63 -25.56 9.28
N PRO A 212 -2.59 -25.78 10.20
CA PRO A 212 -2.33 -25.71 11.64
C PRO A 212 -1.09 -26.54 12.00
N HIS A 213 -0.27 -26.01 12.91
CA HIS A 213 0.96 -26.69 13.35
C HIS A 213 1.93 -27.08 12.20
N CYS A 214 1.87 -26.40 11.04
CA CYS A 214 2.64 -26.73 9.84
C CYS A 214 2.44 -28.19 9.38
N GLY A 215 1.22 -28.68 9.52
CA GLY A 215 0.83 -30.04 9.14
C GLY A 215 1.22 -31.13 10.13
N ASP A 216 1.89 -30.79 11.24
CA ASP A 216 2.28 -31.72 12.31
C ASP A 216 2.96 -33.01 11.78
N GLY A 217 3.94 -32.82 10.89
CA GLY A 217 4.66 -33.93 10.25
C GLY A 217 3.84 -34.72 9.21
N GLY A 218 2.81 -34.10 8.64
CA GLY A 218 1.96 -34.69 7.61
C GLY A 218 0.64 -35.27 8.12
N VAL A 219 0.37 -35.13 9.43
CA VAL A 219 -0.89 -35.56 10.07
C VAL A 219 -2.05 -34.65 9.66
N ILE A 220 -1.81 -33.34 9.53
CA ILE A 220 -2.82 -32.31 9.26
C ILE A 220 -2.51 -31.65 7.91
N GLY A 221 -2.60 -32.41 6.82
CA GLY A 221 -2.21 -31.92 5.49
C GLY A 221 -0.72 -32.10 5.22
N LYS A 222 -0.34 -32.01 3.93
CA LYS A 222 1.01 -32.37 3.45
C LYS A 222 1.69 -31.26 2.68
N GLU A 223 0.99 -30.17 2.40
CA GLU A 223 1.43 -29.04 1.58
C GLU A 223 2.64 -28.35 2.21
N ASP A 224 2.67 -28.23 3.54
CA ASP A 224 3.80 -27.68 4.28
C ASP A 224 5.10 -28.47 4.06
N ASP A 225 4.99 -29.81 4.09
CA ASP A 225 6.13 -30.73 3.93
C ASP A 225 6.55 -30.92 2.47
N LEU A 226 5.57 -31.02 1.56
CA LEU A 226 5.81 -31.35 0.17
C LEU A 226 6.11 -30.12 -0.71
N ILE A 227 5.63 -28.94 -0.32
CA ILE A 227 5.72 -27.72 -1.13
C ILE A 227 6.52 -26.63 -0.41
N LEU A 228 6.09 -26.21 0.78
CA LEU A 228 6.71 -25.07 1.47
C LEU A 228 8.15 -25.38 1.91
N LYS A 229 8.36 -26.42 2.75
CA LYS A 229 9.70 -26.75 3.26
C LYS A 229 10.75 -26.91 2.15
N PRO A 230 10.50 -27.66 1.05
CA PRO A 230 11.47 -27.78 -0.03
C PRO A 230 11.72 -26.46 -0.77
N ALA A 231 10.68 -25.67 -1.04
CA ALA A 231 10.83 -24.38 -1.71
C ALA A 231 11.62 -23.38 -0.86
N LEU A 232 11.30 -23.26 0.43
CA LEU A 232 12.01 -22.37 1.36
C LEU A 232 13.48 -22.79 1.52
N LYS A 233 13.76 -24.10 1.63
CA LYS A 233 15.13 -24.62 1.68
C LYS A 233 15.93 -24.23 0.43
N LYS A 234 15.36 -24.41 -0.77
CA LYS A 234 16.02 -24.03 -2.03
C LYS A 234 16.31 -22.52 -2.10
N ILE A 235 15.43 -21.68 -1.55
CA ILE A 235 15.62 -20.22 -1.51
C ILE A 235 16.69 -19.85 -0.49
N PHE A 236 16.71 -20.51 0.67
CA PHE A 236 17.73 -20.35 1.70
C PHE A 236 19.12 -20.74 1.21
N ASP A 237 19.25 -21.91 0.56
CA ASP A 237 20.51 -22.41 0.01
C ASP A 237 21.07 -21.47 -1.09
N LYS A 238 20.22 -20.65 -1.72
CA LYS A 238 20.62 -19.60 -2.67
C LYS A 238 21.04 -18.28 -2.00
N GLY A 239 21.06 -18.22 -0.67
CA GLY A 239 21.55 -17.09 0.11
C GLY A 239 20.48 -16.07 0.54
N THR A 240 19.20 -16.32 0.28
CA THR A 240 18.12 -15.48 0.81
C THR A 240 17.74 -15.96 2.21
N LEU A 241 17.79 -15.09 3.23
CA LEU A 241 17.48 -15.45 4.61
C LEU A 241 15.96 -15.60 4.81
N VAL A 242 15.42 -16.72 4.34
CA VAL A 242 14.02 -17.11 4.55
C VAL A 242 13.92 -18.26 5.54
N PHE A 243 12.97 -18.17 6.46
CA PHE A 243 12.78 -19.10 7.57
C PHE A 243 11.32 -19.56 7.65
N GLY A 244 11.12 -20.78 8.14
CA GLY A 244 9.81 -21.41 8.28
C GLY A 244 9.71 -22.74 7.51
N PRO A 245 8.48 -23.22 7.25
CA PRO A 245 7.22 -22.61 7.66
C PRO A 245 7.05 -22.60 9.18
N PHE A 246 6.39 -21.58 9.73
CA PHE A 246 6.05 -21.47 11.15
C PHE A 246 4.55 -21.64 11.42
N PRO A 247 4.15 -22.27 12.53
CA PRO A 247 2.74 -22.35 12.91
C PRO A 247 2.23 -20.95 13.27
N ALA A 248 1.20 -20.48 12.56
CA ALA A 248 0.79 -19.08 12.60
C ALA A 248 0.36 -18.60 14.00
N ASP A 249 -0.42 -19.42 14.70
CA ASP A 249 -0.91 -19.15 16.07
C ASP A 249 0.25 -18.99 17.07
N GLY A 250 1.15 -19.97 17.11
CA GLY A 250 2.33 -19.92 17.98
C GLY A 250 3.28 -18.79 17.60
N PHE A 251 3.45 -18.52 16.30
CA PHE A 251 4.33 -17.47 15.80
C PHE A 251 3.89 -16.07 16.26
N PHE A 252 2.61 -15.74 16.10
CA PHE A 252 2.08 -14.45 16.59
C PHE A 252 1.89 -14.44 18.12
N GLY A 253 1.41 -15.53 18.71
CA GLY A 253 1.15 -15.61 20.16
C GLY A 253 2.40 -15.54 21.04
N SER A 254 3.59 -15.82 20.48
CA SER A 254 4.87 -15.71 21.18
C SER A 254 5.74 -14.52 20.73
N ASN A 255 5.17 -13.58 19.97
CA ASN A 255 5.87 -12.43 19.40
C ASN A 255 7.12 -12.78 18.58
N GLN A 256 7.13 -13.95 17.91
CA GLN A 256 8.28 -14.34 17.08
C GLN A 256 8.46 -13.42 15.87
N TYR A 257 7.39 -12.77 15.41
CA TYR A 257 7.42 -11.82 14.30
C TYR A 257 8.42 -10.67 14.50
N ASP A 258 8.72 -10.26 15.73
CA ASP A 258 9.70 -9.20 16.05
C ASP A 258 11.14 -9.55 15.65
N ASN A 259 11.43 -10.83 15.39
CA ASN A 259 12.77 -11.29 15.00
C ASN A 259 13.01 -11.24 13.48
N TYR A 260 12.00 -10.84 12.71
CA TYR A 260 12.00 -10.85 11.25
C TYR A 260 11.63 -9.48 10.69
N ASP A 261 12.16 -9.17 9.51
CA ASP A 261 11.92 -7.89 8.83
C ASP A 261 10.60 -7.89 8.06
N ALA A 262 10.13 -9.09 7.68
CA ALA A 262 8.79 -9.32 7.14
C ALA A 262 8.30 -10.74 7.44
N VAL A 263 6.98 -10.88 7.48
CA VAL A 263 6.24 -12.13 7.57
C VAL A 263 5.46 -12.33 6.28
N ILE A 264 5.49 -13.52 5.70
CA ILE A 264 4.63 -13.89 4.57
C ILE A 264 3.63 -14.94 5.04
N ALA A 265 2.36 -14.54 5.07
CA ALA A 265 1.25 -15.44 5.33
C ALA A 265 0.82 -16.14 4.03
N ILE A 266 0.26 -17.35 4.16
CA ILE A 266 -0.16 -18.15 3.01
C ILE A 266 -1.48 -17.62 2.42
N TYR A 267 -2.37 -17.11 3.25
CA TYR A 267 -3.66 -16.55 2.85
C TYR A 267 -4.01 -15.29 3.65
N HIS A 268 -4.97 -14.52 3.13
CA HIS A 268 -5.39 -13.21 3.63
C HIS A 268 -5.63 -13.16 5.15
N ASP A 269 -6.59 -13.95 5.65
CA ASP A 269 -7.00 -13.86 7.06
C ASP A 269 -5.90 -14.32 8.04
N GLN A 270 -5.00 -15.21 7.60
CA GLN A 270 -3.87 -15.66 8.42
C GLN A 270 -2.91 -14.53 8.78
N GLY A 271 -2.67 -13.62 7.83
CA GLY A 271 -1.76 -12.49 8.04
C GLY A 271 -2.48 -11.24 8.55
N LEU A 272 -3.70 -10.99 8.08
CA LEU A 272 -4.37 -9.72 8.33
C LEU A 272 -5.08 -9.64 9.68
N ILE A 273 -5.62 -10.74 10.21
CA ILE A 273 -6.18 -10.75 11.57
C ILE A 273 -5.12 -10.31 12.60
N PRO A 274 -3.93 -10.94 12.68
CA PRO A 274 -2.91 -10.52 13.64
C PRO A 274 -2.40 -9.11 13.32
N PHE A 275 -2.16 -8.77 12.04
CA PHE A 275 -1.72 -7.42 11.67
C PHE A 275 -2.69 -6.33 12.17
N LYS A 276 -3.99 -6.50 11.94
CA LYS A 276 -5.02 -5.54 12.36
C LYS A 276 -5.15 -5.44 13.87
N THR A 277 -4.95 -6.56 14.56
CA THR A 277 -4.95 -6.60 16.03
C THR A 277 -3.76 -5.83 16.61
N LEU A 278 -2.60 -5.92 15.96
CA LEU A 278 -1.35 -5.32 16.43
C LEU A 278 -1.13 -3.87 15.96
N SER A 279 -1.73 -3.45 14.83
CA SER A 279 -1.46 -2.14 14.22
C SER A 279 -2.29 -0.98 14.78
N PHE A 280 -3.27 -1.24 15.65
CA PHE A 280 -4.08 -0.21 16.34
C PHE A 280 -4.61 0.92 15.43
N GLY A 281 -5.05 0.60 14.21
CA GLY A 281 -5.59 1.59 13.26
C GLY A 281 -4.54 2.46 12.56
N LYS A 282 -3.26 2.15 12.70
CA LYS A 282 -2.13 2.81 12.02
C LYS A 282 -1.56 2.00 10.86
N GLY A 283 -2.22 0.91 10.47
CA GLY A 283 -1.77 0.06 9.39
C GLY A 283 -1.80 0.80 8.04
N VAL A 284 -0.81 0.51 7.20
CA VAL A 284 -0.70 1.01 5.83
C VAL A 284 -0.64 -0.17 4.87
N ASN A 285 -1.38 -0.10 3.78
CA ASN A 285 -1.25 -1.02 2.66
C ASN A 285 -0.23 -0.44 1.67
N TYR A 286 0.97 -1.03 1.64
CA TYR A 286 2.02 -0.74 0.67
C TYR A 286 1.96 -1.74 -0.49
N THR A 287 2.08 -1.24 -1.72
CA THR A 287 2.10 -2.10 -2.92
C THR A 287 3.54 -2.35 -3.35
N ALA A 288 4.13 -3.41 -2.80
CA ALA A 288 5.47 -3.88 -3.09
C ALA A 288 5.61 -4.41 -4.53
N GLY A 289 6.82 -4.34 -5.09
CA GLY A 289 7.11 -4.91 -6.42
C GLY A 289 6.73 -4.05 -7.63
N LEU A 290 6.18 -2.85 -7.42
CA LEU A 290 5.95 -1.85 -8.47
C LEU A 290 7.17 -0.93 -8.64
N ASN A 291 7.42 -0.50 -9.88
CA ASN A 291 8.46 0.48 -10.20
C ASN A 291 8.18 1.87 -9.59
N LYS A 292 6.92 2.17 -9.27
CA LYS A 292 6.48 3.41 -8.64
C LYS A 292 5.92 3.13 -7.23
N ILE A 293 5.93 4.15 -6.39
CA ILE A 293 5.54 4.03 -4.98
C ILE A 293 4.04 4.29 -4.84
N ARG A 294 3.34 3.32 -4.25
CA ARG A 294 1.93 3.49 -3.87
C ARG A 294 1.68 3.00 -2.44
N THR A 295 1.03 3.85 -1.66
CA THR A 295 0.51 3.52 -0.32
C THR A 295 -1.00 3.80 -0.24
N SER A 296 -1.64 3.25 0.78
CA SER A 296 -3.07 3.39 1.05
C SER A 296 -3.31 3.16 2.54
N PRO A 297 -4.31 3.80 3.16
CA PRO A 297 -4.77 3.38 4.47
C PRO A 297 -5.29 1.95 4.42
N ASP A 298 -5.36 1.32 5.58
CA ASP A 298 -5.79 -0.07 5.75
C ASP A 298 -7.30 -0.21 6.00
N HIS A 299 -8.03 0.89 6.13
CA HIS A 299 -9.48 0.91 6.34
C HIS A 299 -10.28 1.15 5.05
N GLY A 300 -11.57 0.81 5.08
CA GLY A 300 -12.51 1.03 3.98
C GLY A 300 -13.10 2.43 3.93
N THR A 301 -14.21 2.59 3.19
CA THR A 301 -14.92 3.87 3.01
C THR A 301 -15.68 4.35 4.24
N ALA A 302 -15.96 3.47 5.21
CA ALA A 302 -16.61 3.77 6.48
C ALA A 302 -17.86 4.67 6.34
N TYR A 303 -18.81 4.23 5.51
CA TYR A 303 -20.04 4.98 5.21
C TYR A 303 -20.85 5.36 6.45
N ASP A 304 -20.84 4.51 7.47
CA ASP A 304 -21.53 4.72 8.73
C ASP A 304 -21.08 5.99 9.47
N ILE A 305 -19.87 6.49 9.22
CA ILE A 305 -19.33 7.72 9.82
C ILE A 305 -19.05 8.84 8.82
N ALA A 306 -19.30 8.61 7.53
CA ALA A 306 -19.03 9.60 6.48
C ALA A 306 -19.87 10.88 6.69
N GLY A 307 -19.21 12.04 6.58
CA GLY A 307 -19.83 13.35 6.77
C GLY A 307 -20.05 13.76 8.23
N LYS A 308 -19.71 12.90 9.21
CA LYS A 308 -19.87 13.19 10.64
C LYS A 308 -18.68 13.92 11.27
N GLY A 309 -17.54 14.03 10.57
CA GLY A 309 -16.36 14.72 11.10
C GLY A 309 -15.58 13.94 12.16
N ILE A 310 -15.88 12.65 12.36
CA ILE A 310 -15.28 11.80 13.40
C ILE A 310 -14.32 10.73 12.85
N ALA A 311 -14.03 10.74 11.55
CA ALA A 311 -13.11 9.78 10.95
C ALA A 311 -11.70 9.98 11.53
N ASP A 312 -11.07 8.86 11.91
CA ASP A 312 -9.65 8.83 12.25
C ASP A 312 -8.82 8.87 10.96
N PHE A 313 -7.93 9.85 10.86
CA PHE A 313 -7.07 10.08 9.71
C PHE A 313 -5.66 9.49 9.89
N ASN A 314 -5.36 8.85 11.03
CA ASN A 314 -4.02 8.36 11.35
C ASN A 314 -3.50 7.38 10.31
N SER A 315 -4.27 6.37 9.89
CA SER A 315 -3.84 5.42 8.84
C SER A 315 -3.48 6.13 7.52
N PHE A 316 -4.25 7.14 7.11
CA PHE A 316 -3.93 7.91 5.91
C PHE A 316 -2.67 8.76 6.08
N LYS A 317 -2.49 9.38 7.25
CA LYS A 317 -1.26 10.11 7.60
C LYS A 317 -0.03 9.22 7.59
N GLU A 318 -0.11 8.03 8.21
CA GLU A 318 0.98 7.03 8.15
C GLU A 318 1.24 6.56 6.71
N ALA A 319 0.21 6.47 5.86
CA ALA A 319 0.40 6.15 4.46
C ALA A 319 1.18 7.25 3.70
N VAL A 320 0.99 8.52 4.04
CA VAL A 320 1.79 9.64 3.49
C VAL A 320 3.23 9.56 3.99
N TYR A 321 3.45 9.34 5.29
CA TYR A 321 4.80 9.19 5.85
C TYR A 321 5.55 8.03 5.22
N LEU A 322 4.92 6.84 5.13
CA LEU A 322 5.54 5.69 4.51
C LEU A 322 5.89 5.95 3.04
N ALA A 323 5.06 6.66 2.29
CA ALA A 323 5.36 7.00 0.90
C ALA A 323 6.60 7.89 0.77
N ILE A 324 6.75 8.87 1.67
CA ILE A 324 7.91 9.77 1.75
C ILE A 324 9.18 8.98 2.14
N ASP A 325 9.10 8.13 3.15
CA ASP A 325 10.23 7.32 3.62
C ASP A 325 10.72 6.34 2.55
N VAL A 326 9.79 5.70 1.84
CA VAL A 326 10.11 4.80 0.72
C VAL A 326 10.72 5.58 -0.44
N TYR A 327 10.24 6.79 -0.74
CA TYR A 327 10.82 7.64 -1.78
C TYR A 327 12.29 7.98 -1.48
N HIS A 328 12.58 8.37 -0.24
CA HIS A 328 13.95 8.61 0.21
C HIS A 328 14.79 7.34 0.14
N SER A 329 14.28 6.21 0.62
CA SER A 329 14.98 4.92 0.59
C SER A 329 15.34 4.48 -0.84
N ARG A 330 14.40 4.61 -1.79
CA ARG A 330 14.66 4.29 -3.21
C ARG A 330 15.72 5.18 -3.82
N ASN A 331 15.67 6.48 -3.57
CA ASN A 331 16.66 7.43 -4.08
C ASN A 331 18.05 7.15 -3.50
N GLN A 332 18.13 6.88 -2.21
CA GLN A 332 19.38 6.47 -1.56
C GLN A 332 19.89 5.15 -2.12
N TYR A 333 19.02 4.15 -2.29
CA TYR A 333 19.37 2.86 -2.90
C TYR A 333 19.92 3.04 -4.32
N ALA A 334 19.28 3.86 -5.15
CA ALA A 334 19.74 4.15 -6.50
C ALA A 334 21.12 4.82 -6.50
N GLU A 335 21.38 5.77 -5.58
CA GLU A 335 22.67 6.43 -5.45
C GLU A 335 23.79 5.45 -5.05
N ILE A 336 23.56 4.63 -4.02
CA ILE A 336 24.60 3.70 -3.52
C ILE A 336 24.84 2.51 -4.47
N SER A 337 23.84 2.13 -5.26
CA SER A 337 23.93 1.00 -6.21
C SER A 337 24.44 1.40 -7.60
N ALA A 338 24.53 2.70 -7.93
CA ALA A 338 24.94 3.18 -9.25
C ALA A 338 26.39 2.81 -9.63
N LYS A 339 27.29 2.66 -8.65
CA LYS A 339 28.71 2.36 -8.87
C LYS A 339 29.20 1.29 -7.88
N PRO A 340 28.78 0.03 -8.02
CA PRO A 340 29.18 -1.02 -7.11
C PRO A 340 30.68 -1.22 -7.18
N LEU A 341 31.33 -1.42 -6.03
CA LEU A 341 32.73 -1.81 -5.97
C LEU A 341 32.91 -3.12 -6.74
N LYS A 342 33.88 -3.14 -7.66
CA LYS A 342 34.23 -4.38 -8.38
C LYS A 342 34.72 -5.41 -7.36
N THR A 343 33.96 -6.48 -7.19
CA THR A 343 34.41 -7.63 -6.39
C THR A 343 35.57 -8.27 -7.13
N LYS A 344 36.77 -8.29 -6.52
CA LYS A 344 37.84 -9.17 -7.01
C LYS A 344 37.35 -10.60 -6.83
N GLU A 345 37.21 -11.34 -7.93
CA GLU A 345 37.06 -12.79 -7.85
C GLU A 345 38.21 -13.31 -7.00
N LYS A 346 37.88 -14.04 -5.92
CA LYS A 346 38.89 -14.82 -5.21
C LYS A 346 39.46 -15.81 -6.23
N GLN A 347 40.70 -15.60 -6.65
CA GLN A 347 41.48 -16.67 -7.26
C GLN A 347 41.53 -17.79 -6.22
N LEU A 348 40.75 -18.85 -6.47
CA LEU A 348 40.76 -20.09 -5.71
C LEU A 348 41.89 -20.98 -6.21
#